data_AF-A0A8T5RRU6-F1
#
_entry.id   AF-A0A8T5RRU6-F1
#
_cell.length_a   1.000
_cell.length_b   1.000
_cell.length_c   1.000
_cell.angle_alpha   90.00
_cell.angle_beta   90.00
_cell.angle_gamma   90.00
#
_symmetry.space_group_name_H-M   'P 1'
#
loop_
_entity.id
_entity.type
_entity.pdbx_description
1 polymer ?
#
loop_
_entity_poly.entity_id
_entity_poly.type
_entity_poly.pdbx_seq_one_letter_code
_entity_poly.pdbx_strand_id
1 'polypeptide(L)'
;MVFSVEKKRIAKVRFTFFLYEIALVFVFLFALLIVPVFLLPLIAEEGSNLYGILFYLIRAIIVFLGIPLILYLTNLLFESQKKIILEEDISPSTGHLKLFRVTKKNYKYQILYGFAIFFLVFLPLDFFTYLIPGSIAFQSFVLGIRSTNFYLSPLSDNYFIFLISAIIIQFSVAVTEETVTRGFLAKRGSEYFFPMSAVIISSLYFGLGHLAYLLDAVAWYPVILFMETFIVGIILALFVLRKKWILPVIIAHALNNIVSAHTIWSFWQGISFQIIIFFVYIPLFIIGVLFVTVCLLLVWDFSSFREGLSNGFSMFKTYFKRDSGELKRDSKEITTGDTFFRIIIDIIIAILIFLMGLLIAI
;
A
#
# COMPACT_ATOMS: atom_id res chain seq x y z
N MET A 1 -24.55 26.22 18.34
CA MET A 1 -24.22 25.55 17.06
C MET A 1 -22.73 25.19 17.08
N VAL A 2 -22.36 23.91 17.18
CA VAL A 2 -20.99 23.49 17.57
C VAL A 2 -19.97 23.49 16.41
N PHE A 3 -20.40 23.45 15.15
CA PHE A 3 -19.50 23.43 13.98
C PHE A 3 -19.84 24.50 12.94
N SER A 4 -18.80 25.12 12.37
CA SER A 4 -18.90 26.00 11.20
C SER A 4 -19.44 25.24 9.99
N VAL A 5 -19.97 25.97 9.00
CA VAL A 5 -20.45 25.37 7.74
C VAL A 5 -19.34 24.54 7.08
N GLU A 6 -18.10 25.04 7.10
CA GLU A 6 -16.95 24.34 6.52
C GLU A 6 -16.61 23.04 7.24
N LYS A 7 -16.57 23.05 8.59
CA LYS A 7 -16.35 21.81 9.36
C LYS A 7 -17.42 20.77 9.10
N LYS A 8 -18.69 21.19 8.98
CA LYS A 8 -19.78 20.28 8.59
C LYS A 8 -19.58 19.71 7.18
N ARG A 9 -19.11 20.53 6.23
CA ARG A 9 -18.82 20.10 4.85
C ARG A 9 -17.67 19.10 4.80
N ILE A 10 -16.56 19.37 5.50
CA ILE A 10 -15.41 18.47 5.64
C ILE A 10 -15.90 17.10 6.14
N ALA A 11 -16.57 17.07 7.31
CA ALA A 11 -17.04 15.82 7.90
C ALA A 11 -18.01 15.08 6.96
N LYS A 12 -19.01 15.78 6.39
CA LYS A 12 -19.99 15.19 5.48
C LYS A 12 -19.31 14.49 4.30
N VAL A 13 -18.38 15.16 3.61
CA VAL A 13 -17.69 14.58 2.45
C VAL A 13 -16.91 13.31 2.82
N ARG A 14 -16.18 13.31 3.94
CA ARG A 14 -15.40 12.13 4.37
C ARG A 14 -16.30 10.96 4.78
N PHE A 15 -17.34 11.22 5.58
CA PHE A 15 -18.26 10.17 6.01
C PHE A 15 -19.09 9.63 4.85
N THR A 16 -19.46 10.46 3.87
CA THR A 16 -20.09 9.98 2.64
C THR A 16 -19.16 9.05 1.86
N PHE A 17 -17.90 9.44 1.66
CA PHE A 17 -16.91 8.56 1.00
C PHE A 17 -16.74 7.23 1.75
N PHE A 18 -16.63 7.29 3.08
CA PHE A 18 -16.51 6.11 3.93
C PHE A 18 -17.74 5.18 3.81
N LEU A 19 -18.95 5.70 4.00
CA LEU A 19 -20.17 4.89 4.06
C LEU A 19 -20.58 4.34 2.68
N TYR A 20 -20.55 5.18 1.64
CA TYR A 20 -21.11 4.82 0.34
C TYR A 20 -20.10 4.20 -0.63
N GLU A 21 -18.80 4.28 -0.35
CA GLU A 21 -17.80 3.58 -1.16
C GLU A 21 -16.99 2.59 -0.34
N ILE A 22 -16.26 3.05 0.69
CA ILE A 22 -15.30 2.19 1.38
C ILE A 22 -15.98 1.03 2.09
N ALA A 23 -17.00 1.30 2.91
CA ALA A 23 -17.70 0.27 3.67
C ALA A 23 -18.32 -0.79 2.74
N LEU A 24 -18.94 -0.36 1.64
CA LEU A 24 -19.51 -1.27 0.65
C LEU A 24 -18.42 -2.11 -0.02
N VAL A 25 -17.34 -1.48 -0.52
CA VAL A 25 -16.22 -2.21 -1.14
C VAL A 25 -15.65 -3.23 -0.18
N PHE A 26 -15.42 -2.88 1.08
CA PHE A 26 -14.81 -3.79 2.06
C PHE A 26 -15.76 -4.94 2.44
N VAL A 27 -17.06 -4.69 2.62
CA VAL A 27 -18.04 -5.75 2.94
C VAL A 27 -18.19 -6.73 1.77
N PHE A 28 -18.36 -6.24 0.54
CA PHE A 28 -18.47 -7.12 -0.62
C PHE A 28 -17.16 -7.86 -0.90
N LEU A 29 -16.02 -7.20 -0.74
CA LEU A 29 -14.72 -7.83 -0.91
C LEU A 29 -14.48 -8.90 0.16
N PHE A 30 -14.88 -8.66 1.41
CA PHE A 30 -14.85 -9.66 2.47
C PHE A 30 -15.68 -10.90 2.11
N ALA A 31 -16.91 -10.72 1.63
CA ALA A 31 -17.75 -11.83 1.19
C ALA A 31 -17.10 -12.67 0.07
N LEU A 32 -16.39 -12.03 -0.87
CA LEU A 32 -15.63 -12.73 -1.90
C LEU A 32 -14.39 -13.43 -1.33
N LEU A 33 -13.67 -12.81 -0.40
CA LEU A 33 -12.45 -13.36 0.21
C LEU A 33 -12.71 -14.52 1.18
N ILE A 34 -13.96 -14.71 1.63
CA ILE A 34 -14.36 -15.92 2.36
C ILE A 34 -14.27 -17.18 1.47
N VAL A 35 -14.43 -17.05 0.14
CA VAL A 35 -14.41 -18.18 -0.78
C VAL A 35 -13.12 -19.01 -0.73
N PRO A 36 -11.91 -18.43 -0.88
CA PRO A 36 -10.66 -19.20 -0.79
C PRO A 36 -10.47 -19.89 0.57
N VAL A 37 -10.96 -19.31 1.67
CA VAL A 37 -10.86 -19.92 3.01
C VAL A 37 -11.56 -21.27 3.07
N PHE A 38 -12.73 -21.40 2.44
CA PHE A 38 -13.48 -22.67 2.42
C PHE A 38 -13.11 -23.59 1.26
N LEU A 39 -12.72 -23.03 0.11
CA LEU A 39 -12.45 -23.82 -1.09
C LEU A 39 -11.05 -24.47 -1.06
N LEU A 40 -10.04 -23.80 -0.53
CA LEU A 40 -8.65 -24.25 -0.63
C LEU A 40 -8.32 -25.49 0.21
N PRO A 41 -8.84 -25.66 1.44
CA PRO A 41 -8.62 -26.90 2.19
C PRO A 41 -9.14 -28.16 1.47
N LEU A 42 -10.03 -28.01 0.47
CA LEU A 42 -10.52 -29.12 -0.36
C LEU A 42 -9.56 -29.50 -1.50
N ILE A 43 -8.59 -28.64 -1.82
CA ILE A 43 -7.70 -28.76 -3.00
C ILE A 43 -6.23 -28.94 -2.59
N ALA A 44 -5.81 -28.34 -1.48
CA ALA A 44 -4.45 -28.41 -0.98
C ALA A 44 -4.43 -28.57 0.54
N GLU A 45 -3.49 -29.38 1.04
CA GLU A 45 -3.30 -29.60 2.46
C GLU A 45 -2.88 -28.31 3.17
N GLU A 46 -3.55 -27.97 4.27
CA GLU A 46 -3.22 -26.81 5.09
C GLU A 46 -1.78 -26.92 5.61
N GLY A 47 -1.04 -25.81 5.52
CA GLY A 47 0.38 -25.81 5.88
C GLY A 47 1.31 -26.40 4.81
N SER A 48 0.84 -26.60 3.57
CA SER A 48 1.72 -26.87 2.43
C SER A 48 2.12 -25.58 1.69
N ASN A 49 3.26 -25.62 0.99
CA ASN A 49 3.68 -24.52 0.11
C ASN A 49 2.64 -24.22 -0.99
N LEU A 50 2.02 -25.27 -1.54
CA LEU A 50 0.97 -25.14 -2.54
C LEU A 50 -0.26 -24.40 -1.98
N TYR A 51 -0.68 -24.71 -0.75
CA TYR A 51 -1.79 -24.04 -0.09
C TYR A 51 -1.53 -22.53 0.03
N GLY A 52 -0.34 -22.14 0.53
CA GLY A 52 0.05 -20.73 0.62
C GLY A 52 0.04 -20.01 -0.73
N ILE A 53 0.65 -20.62 -1.75
CA ILE A 53 0.67 -20.07 -3.12
C ILE A 53 -0.76 -19.84 -3.64
N LEU A 54 -1.62 -20.85 -3.56
CA LEU A 54 -2.99 -20.75 -4.06
C LEU A 54 -3.82 -19.72 -3.28
N PHE A 55 -3.64 -19.66 -1.95
CA PHE A 55 -4.33 -18.70 -1.09
C PHE A 55 -4.05 -17.27 -1.50
N TYR A 56 -2.78 -16.88 -1.57
CA TYR A 56 -2.41 -15.51 -1.93
C TYR A 56 -2.75 -15.19 -3.39
N LEU A 57 -2.56 -16.14 -4.31
CA LEU A 57 -2.86 -15.91 -5.73
C LEU A 57 -4.35 -15.68 -5.97
N ILE A 58 -5.23 -16.52 -5.42
CA ILE A 58 -6.68 -16.38 -5.56
C ILE A 58 -7.14 -15.07 -4.91
N ARG A 59 -6.61 -14.74 -3.72
CA ARG A 59 -6.89 -13.46 -3.05
C ARG A 59 -6.51 -12.26 -3.92
N ALA A 60 -5.33 -12.28 -4.54
CA ALA A 60 -4.92 -11.22 -5.46
C ALA A 60 -5.87 -11.07 -6.66
N ILE A 61 -6.31 -12.19 -7.25
CA ILE A 61 -7.28 -12.19 -8.35
C ILE A 61 -8.63 -11.62 -7.90
N ILE A 62 -9.14 -12.06 -6.75
CA ILE A 62 -10.41 -11.58 -6.18
C ILE A 62 -10.35 -10.08 -5.92
N VAL A 63 -9.26 -9.57 -5.35
CA VAL A 63 -9.11 -8.14 -5.06
C VAL A 63 -8.98 -7.32 -6.35
N PHE A 64 -8.16 -7.78 -7.29
CA PHE A 64 -7.95 -7.12 -8.57
C PHE A 64 -9.24 -6.99 -9.40
N LEU A 65 -10.07 -8.03 -9.43
CA LEU A 65 -11.34 -8.04 -10.18
C LEU A 65 -12.52 -7.49 -9.36
N GLY A 66 -12.52 -7.74 -8.05
CA GLY A 66 -13.61 -7.41 -7.14
C GLY A 66 -13.78 -5.91 -6.95
N ILE A 67 -12.69 -5.16 -6.70
CA ILE A 67 -12.77 -3.70 -6.52
C ILE A 67 -13.43 -3.00 -7.72
N PRO A 68 -12.96 -3.15 -8.98
CA PRO A 68 -13.58 -2.46 -10.11
C PRO A 68 -15.03 -2.92 -10.36
N LEU A 69 -15.35 -4.19 -10.11
CA LEU A 69 -16.72 -4.70 -10.20
C LEU A 69 -17.63 -4.04 -9.15
N ILE A 70 -17.22 -4.00 -7.88
CA ILE A 70 -18.00 -3.37 -6.81
C ILE A 70 -18.12 -1.86 -7.04
N LEU A 71 -17.06 -1.19 -7.52
CA LEU A 71 -17.12 0.22 -7.91
C LEU A 71 -18.10 0.48 -9.05
N TYR A 72 -18.20 -0.44 -10.01
CA TYR A 72 -19.20 -0.36 -11.08
C TYR A 72 -20.62 -0.50 -10.52
N LEU A 73 -20.86 -1.51 -9.68
CA LEU A 73 -22.17 -1.76 -9.06
C LEU A 73 -22.62 -0.61 -8.14
N THR A 74 -21.72 -0.11 -7.29
CA THR A 74 -22.02 1.04 -6.41
C THR A 74 -22.27 2.31 -7.23
N ASN A 75 -21.60 2.49 -8.37
CA ASN A 75 -21.88 3.62 -9.26
C ASN A 75 -23.29 3.55 -9.86
N LEU A 76 -23.79 2.35 -10.20
CA LEU A 76 -25.16 2.17 -10.67
C LEU A 76 -26.19 2.41 -9.56
N LEU A 77 -25.92 1.92 -8.35
CA LEU A 77 -26.87 2.02 -7.23
C LEU A 77 -26.99 3.46 -6.66
N PHE A 78 -25.92 4.24 -6.69
CA PHE A 78 -25.84 5.56 -6.04
C PHE A 78 -25.59 6.73 -7.02
N GLU A 79 -25.99 6.58 -8.29
CA GLU A 79 -25.74 7.59 -9.32
C GLU A 79 -26.32 8.98 -8.93
N SER A 80 -27.50 9.00 -8.32
CA SER A 80 -28.19 10.24 -7.90
C SER A 80 -27.45 11.01 -6.79
N GLN A 81 -26.75 10.32 -5.90
CA GLN A 81 -25.99 10.95 -4.82
C GLN A 81 -24.60 11.43 -5.28
N LYS A 82 -24.03 10.82 -6.32
CA LYS A 82 -22.68 11.14 -6.83
C LYS A 82 -22.60 12.45 -7.62
N LYS A 83 -23.61 12.76 -8.44
CA LYS A 83 -23.65 14.01 -9.23
C LYS A 83 -23.64 15.29 -8.36
N ILE A 84 -23.93 15.15 -7.06
CA ILE A 84 -23.90 16.24 -6.09
C ILE A 84 -22.47 16.51 -5.57
N ILE A 85 -21.55 15.55 -5.70
CA ILE A 85 -20.25 15.55 -4.99
C ILE A 85 -19.06 15.51 -5.96
N LEU A 86 -19.18 14.83 -7.09
CA LEU A 86 -18.06 14.60 -8.02
C LEU A 86 -18.36 15.22 -9.39
N GLU A 87 -17.38 15.94 -9.94
CA GLU A 87 -17.42 16.54 -11.28
C GLU A 87 -16.74 15.65 -12.36
N GLU A 88 -16.27 14.45 -12.01
CA GLU A 88 -15.52 13.62 -12.97
C GLU A 88 -16.41 12.88 -13.98
N ASP A 89 -16.07 13.02 -15.27
CA ASP A 89 -16.73 12.35 -16.39
C ASP A 89 -16.40 10.85 -16.53
N ILE A 90 -15.39 10.34 -15.80
CA ILE A 90 -14.91 8.96 -15.92
C ILE A 90 -15.53 8.10 -14.83
N SER A 91 -16.08 6.92 -15.20
CA SER A 91 -16.62 5.99 -14.20
C SER A 91 -15.53 5.53 -13.21
N PRO A 92 -15.85 5.37 -11.91
CA PRO A 92 -14.86 5.02 -10.88
C PRO A 92 -14.10 3.72 -11.18
N SER A 93 -14.80 2.72 -11.71
CA SER A 93 -14.22 1.43 -12.12
C SER A 93 -13.22 1.58 -13.26
N THR A 94 -13.56 2.37 -14.29
CA THR A 94 -12.66 2.67 -15.41
C THR A 94 -11.43 3.44 -14.93
N GLY A 95 -11.63 4.42 -14.05
CA GLY A 95 -10.53 5.18 -13.44
C GLY A 95 -9.56 4.28 -12.68
N HIS A 96 -10.08 3.30 -11.94
CA HIS A 96 -9.26 2.31 -11.23
C HIS A 96 -8.48 1.40 -12.19
N LEU A 97 -9.15 0.79 -13.17
CA LEU A 97 -8.51 -0.10 -14.16
C LEU A 97 -7.44 0.62 -15.00
N LYS A 98 -7.63 1.91 -15.30
CA LYS A 98 -6.63 2.72 -16.02
C LYS A 98 -5.27 2.77 -15.30
N LEU A 99 -5.21 2.60 -13.97
CA LEU A 99 -3.95 2.56 -13.21
C LEU A 99 -3.05 1.38 -13.58
N PHE A 100 -3.67 0.27 -14.02
CA PHE A 100 -2.98 -0.96 -14.43
C PHE A 100 -2.60 -0.96 -15.91
N ARG A 101 -2.86 0.14 -16.63
CA ARG A 101 -2.62 0.21 -18.08
C ARG A 101 -1.11 0.20 -18.38
N VAL A 102 -0.66 -0.89 -18.98
CA VAL A 102 0.69 -1.03 -19.55
C VAL A 102 0.59 -0.93 -21.07
N THR A 103 1.40 -0.06 -21.66
CA THR A 103 1.51 0.13 -23.11
C THR A 103 2.95 -0.06 -23.55
N LYS A 104 3.17 -0.36 -24.83
CA LYS A 104 4.53 -0.44 -25.41
C LYS A 104 5.36 0.84 -25.19
N LYS A 105 4.72 2.00 -25.04
CA LYS A 105 5.39 3.29 -24.83
C LYS A 105 5.85 3.50 -23.39
N ASN A 106 5.14 2.96 -22.38
CA ASN A 106 5.42 3.25 -20.98
C ASN A 106 5.91 2.04 -20.15
N TYR A 107 5.86 0.80 -20.65
CA TYR A 107 6.24 -0.38 -19.86
C TYR A 107 7.67 -0.32 -19.33
N LYS A 108 8.63 0.12 -20.16
CA LYS A 108 10.04 0.27 -19.74
C LYS A 108 10.18 1.22 -18.56
N TYR A 109 9.49 2.36 -18.61
CA TYR A 109 9.50 3.35 -17.53
C TYR A 109 8.81 2.82 -16.28
N GLN A 110 7.72 2.07 -16.41
CA GLN A 110 7.05 1.49 -15.24
C GLN A 110 7.96 0.49 -14.50
N ILE A 111 8.66 -0.38 -15.23
CA ILE A 111 9.66 -1.29 -14.67
C ILE A 111 10.82 -0.50 -14.03
N LEU A 112 11.33 0.51 -14.74
CA LEU A 112 12.44 1.35 -14.26
C LEU A 112 12.09 2.08 -12.95
N TYR A 113 10.90 2.66 -12.87
CA TYR A 113 10.42 3.29 -11.65
C TYR A 113 10.23 2.28 -10.51
N GLY A 114 9.79 1.05 -10.81
CA GLY A 114 9.69 0.00 -9.80
C GLY A 114 11.05 -0.33 -9.18
N PHE A 115 12.07 -0.55 -9.99
CA PHE A 115 13.44 -0.76 -9.51
C PHE A 115 14.01 0.47 -8.79
N ALA A 116 13.74 1.68 -9.29
CA ALA A 116 14.22 2.90 -8.64
C ALA A 116 13.60 3.08 -7.24
N ILE A 117 12.29 2.85 -7.08
CA ILE A 117 11.62 2.89 -5.77
C ILE A 117 12.19 1.79 -4.87
N PHE A 118 12.40 0.58 -5.39
CA PHE A 118 12.99 -0.52 -4.64
C PHE A 118 14.37 -0.16 -4.08
N PHE A 119 15.31 0.26 -4.94
CA PHE A 119 16.69 0.55 -4.53
C PHE A 119 16.84 1.83 -3.70
N LEU A 120 16.02 2.86 -3.94
CA LEU A 120 16.16 4.14 -3.25
C LEU A 120 15.37 4.24 -1.95
N VAL A 121 14.29 3.46 -1.80
CA VAL A 121 13.35 3.58 -0.68
C VAL A 121 13.29 2.28 0.10
N PHE A 122 12.82 1.20 -0.52
CA PHE A 122 12.52 -0.04 0.20
C PHE A 122 13.78 -0.74 0.73
N LEU A 123 14.76 -1.03 -0.13
CA LEU A 123 15.95 -1.79 0.26
C LEU A 123 16.75 -1.11 1.38
N PRO A 124 17.00 0.22 1.36
CA PRO A 124 17.63 0.90 2.49
C PRO A 124 16.81 0.82 3.78
N LEU A 125 15.49 1.04 3.70
CA LEU A 125 14.62 1.03 4.88
C LEU A 125 14.57 -0.36 5.53
N ASP A 126 14.36 -1.42 4.74
CA ASP A 126 14.32 -2.81 5.22
C ASP A 126 15.65 -3.19 5.89
N PHE A 127 16.78 -2.83 5.26
CA PHE A 127 18.11 -3.03 5.83
C PHE A 127 18.28 -2.34 7.19
N PHE A 128 17.93 -1.05 7.29
CA PHE A 128 18.06 -0.31 8.55
C PHE A 128 17.12 -0.85 9.63
N THR A 129 15.92 -1.31 9.25
CA THR A 129 14.97 -1.94 10.16
C THR A 129 15.54 -3.24 10.75
N TYR A 130 16.25 -4.05 9.97
CA TYR A 130 16.89 -5.27 10.47
C TYR A 130 18.14 -5.05 11.34
N LEU A 131 18.75 -3.87 11.28
CA LEU A 131 19.82 -3.51 12.22
C LEU A 131 19.29 -3.28 13.64
N ILE A 132 17.98 -3.11 13.81
CA ILE A 132 17.36 -2.96 15.13
C ILE A 132 17.36 -4.33 15.83
N PRO A 133 17.94 -4.45 17.04
CA PRO A 133 18.00 -5.72 17.75
C PRO A 133 16.62 -6.35 17.96
N GLY A 134 16.52 -7.64 17.66
CA GLY A 134 15.28 -8.43 17.82
C GLY A 134 14.25 -8.28 16.70
N SER A 135 14.45 -7.36 15.73
CA SER A 135 13.54 -7.15 14.59
C SER A 135 13.31 -8.41 13.75
N ILE A 136 14.40 -9.07 13.33
CA ILE A 136 14.33 -10.30 12.50
C ILE A 136 13.63 -11.40 13.27
N ALA A 137 13.98 -11.61 14.55
CA ALA A 137 13.36 -12.64 15.38
C ALA A 137 11.85 -12.40 15.54
N PHE A 138 11.46 -11.15 15.80
CA PHE A 138 10.05 -10.76 15.88
C PHE A 138 9.31 -11.03 14.57
N GLN A 139 9.82 -10.55 13.43
CA GLN A 139 9.18 -10.76 12.14
C GLN A 139 9.09 -12.25 11.79
N SER A 140 10.17 -13.00 12.04
CA SER A 140 10.24 -14.44 11.77
C SER A 140 9.18 -15.21 12.55
N PHE A 141 8.93 -14.81 13.80
CA PHE A 141 7.88 -15.39 14.64
C PHE A 141 6.48 -15.05 14.12
N VAL A 142 6.18 -13.76 13.94
CA VAL A 142 4.84 -13.29 13.53
C VAL A 142 4.44 -13.79 12.15
N LEU A 143 5.39 -13.88 11.22
CA LEU A 143 5.11 -14.31 9.84
C LEU A 143 5.23 -15.83 9.64
N GLY A 144 6.17 -16.49 10.33
CA GLY A 144 6.50 -17.91 10.12
C GLY A 144 5.51 -18.91 10.72
N ILE A 145 4.66 -18.48 11.67
CA ILE A 145 3.69 -19.38 12.34
C ILE A 145 2.40 -19.57 11.54
N ARG A 146 2.15 -18.74 10.52
CA ARG A 146 0.93 -18.82 9.72
C ARG A 146 1.02 -19.97 8.70
N SER A 147 -0.02 -20.79 8.61
CA SER A 147 -0.09 -21.92 7.67
C SER A 147 0.03 -21.49 6.20
N THR A 148 -0.44 -20.29 5.85
CA THR A 148 -0.29 -19.69 4.52
C THR A 148 1.15 -19.30 4.18
N ASN A 149 2.02 -19.19 5.19
CA ASN A 149 3.41 -18.79 5.07
C ASN A 149 4.38 -19.97 5.29
N PHE A 150 3.94 -21.20 5.06
CA PHE A 150 4.77 -22.38 5.28
C PHE A 150 6.13 -22.34 4.55
N TYR A 151 6.24 -21.60 3.44
CA TYR A 151 7.51 -21.40 2.73
C TYR A 151 8.59 -20.68 3.56
N LEU A 152 8.19 -19.96 4.62
CA LEU A 152 9.10 -19.34 5.60
C LEU A 152 9.43 -20.28 6.78
N SER A 153 8.78 -21.43 6.87
CA SER A 153 8.94 -22.37 7.98
C SER A 153 10.37 -22.89 8.06
N PRO A 154 10.89 -23.16 9.28
CA PRO A 154 12.15 -23.90 9.44
C PRO A 154 12.13 -25.28 8.77
N LEU A 155 10.93 -25.86 8.54
CA LEU A 155 10.76 -27.14 7.86
C LEU A 155 10.87 -27.06 6.33
N SER A 156 10.83 -25.86 5.74
CA SER A 156 10.97 -25.66 4.30
C SER A 156 12.45 -25.50 3.93
N ASP A 157 13.21 -26.59 4.00
CA ASP A 157 14.66 -26.64 3.77
C ASP A 157 15.07 -26.47 2.29
N ASN A 158 14.16 -26.74 1.36
CA ASN A 158 14.43 -26.62 -0.08
C ASN A 158 14.36 -25.15 -0.54
N TYR A 159 15.54 -24.55 -0.76
CA TYR A 159 15.68 -23.17 -1.21
C TYR A 159 14.93 -22.86 -2.51
N PHE A 160 14.89 -23.79 -3.47
CA PHE A 160 14.21 -23.56 -4.74
C PHE A 160 12.69 -23.45 -4.58
N ILE A 161 12.10 -24.32 -3.75
CA ILE A 161 10.68 -24.27 -3.41
C ILE A 161 10.39 -22.97 -2.64
N PHE A 162 11.22 -22.62 -1.66
CA PHE A 162 11.13 -21.35 -0.94
C PHE A 162 11.11 -20.17 -1.93
N LEU A 163 12.09 -20.09 -2.84
CA LEU A 163 12.26 -18.94 -3.73
C LEU A 163 11.07 -18.77 -4.69
N ILE A 164 10.60 -19.86 -5.30
CA ILE A 164 9.41 -19.82 -6.17
C ILE A 164 8.18 -19.38 -5.38
N SER A 165 7.99 -19.95 -4.19
CA SER A 165 6.87 -19.61 -3.31
C SER A 165 6.92 -18.14 -2.93
N ALA A 166 8.08 -17.65 -2.49
CA ALA A 166 8.30 -16.26 -2.12
C ALA A 166 7.99 -15.31 -3.28
N ILE A 167 8.45 -15.62 -4.50
CA ILE A 167 8.14 -14.78 -5.68
C ILE A 167 6.62 -14.72 -5.91
N ILE A 168 5.94 -15.86 -6.01
CA ILE A 168 4.50 -15.87 -6.35
C ILE A 168 3.67 -15.23 -5.24
N ILE A 169 3.94 -15.60 -3.98
CA ILE A 169 3.21 -15.09 -2.82
C ILE A 169 3.43 -13.58 -2.68
N GLN A 170 4.67 -13.10 -2.73
CA GLN A 170 4.94 -11.69 -2.46
C GLN A 170 4.47 -10.75 -3.58
N PHE A 171 4.48 -11.21 -4.84
CA PHE A 171 3.79 -10.47 -5.90
C PHE A 171 2.28 -10.43 -5.68
N SER A 172 1.68 -11.53 -5.21
CA SER A 172 0.24 -11.59 -4.93
C SER A 172 -0.17 -10.70 -3.75
N VAL A 173 0.66 -10.66 -2.69
CA VAL A 173 0.51 -9.72 -1.56
C VAL A 173 0.61 -8.28 -2.06
N ALA A 174 1.67 -7.94 -2.79
CA ALA A 174 1.86 -6.58 -3.31
C ALA A 174 0.71 -6.14 -4.23
N VAL A 175 0.21 -7.02 -5.11
CA VAL A 175 -0.99 -6.74 -5.93
C VAL A 175 -2.18 -6.45 -5.02
N THR A 176 -2.46 -7.31 -4.04
CA THR A 176 -3.60 -7.15 -3.13
C THR A 176 -3.52 -5.81 -2.38
N GLU A 177 -2.40 -5.57 -1.71
CA GLU A 177 -2.24 -4.43 -0.82
C GLU A 177 -2.21 -3.12 -1.60
N GLU A 178 -1.44 -3.02 -2.69
CA GLU A 178 -1.37 -1.80 -3.49
C GLU A 178 -2.69 -1.50 -4.20
N THR A 179 -3.42 -2.54 -4.67
CA THR A 179 -4.73 -2.37 -5.31
C THR A 179 -5.75 -1.76 -4.34
N VAL A 180 -5.79 -2.24 -3.08
CA VAL A 180 -6.67 -1.68 -2.05
C VAL A 180 -6.20 -0.28 -1.66
N THR A 181 -4.94 -0.14 -1.29
CA THR A 181 -4.43 1.10 -0.67
C THR A 181 -4.27 2.22 -1.69
N ARG A 182 -3.42 2.05 -2.70
CA ARG A 182 -3.09 3.11 -3.66
C ARG A 182 -4.10 3.15 -4.79
N GLY A 183 -4.52 1.97 -5.26
CA GLY A 183 -5.46 1.82 -6.36
C GLY A 183 -6.89 2.27 -6.01
N PHE A 184 -7.36 1.92 -4.81
CA PHE A 184 -8.68 2.29 -4.34
C PHE A 184 -8.64 3.47 -3.36
N LEU A 185 -8.12 3.32 -2.14
CA LEU A 185 -8.25 4.35 -1.09
C LEU A 185 -7.62 5.70 -1.50
N ALA A 186 -6.36 5.72 -1.95
CA ALA A 186 -5.67 6.96 -2.31
C ALA A 186 -6.25 7.59 -3.59
N LYS A 187 -6.35 6.81 -4.69
CA LYS A 187 -6.92 7.30 -5.95
C LYS A 187 -8.34 7.80 -5.74
N ARG A 188 -9.21 6.97 -5.17
CA ARG A 188 -10.63 7.30 -5.10
C ARG A 188 -10.91 8.38 -4.07
N GLY A 189 -10.22 8.36 -2.93
CA GLY A 189 -10.30 9.46 -1.97
C GLY A 189 -9.91 10.80 -2.57
N SER A 190 -8.90 10.84 -3.45
CA SER A 190 -8.45 12.09 -4.11
C SER A 190 -9.46 12.71 -5.05
N GLU A 191 -10.51 11.97 -5.43
CA GLU A 191 -11.60 12.47 -6.27
C GLU A 191 -12.70 13.09 -5.41
N TYR A 192 -12.85 12.69 -4.14
CA TYR A 192 -13.85 13.21 -3.21
C TYR A 192 -13.39 14.44 -2.45
N PHE A 193 -12.10 14.53 -2.14
CA PHE A 193 -11.53 15.58 -1.30
C PHE A 193 -10.04 15.74 -1.58
N PHE A 194 -9.48 16.79 -0.98
CA PHE A 194 -8.07 17.17 -1.09
C PHE A 194 -7.11 15.98 -1.27
N PRO A 195 -6.35 15.91 -2.38
CA PRO A 195 -5.54 14.74 -2.70
C PRO A 195 -4.56 14.32 -1.60
N MET A 196 -4.00 15.27 -0.85
CA MET A 196 -3.12 14.92 0.27
C MET A 196 -3.86 14.34 1.46
N SER A 197 -5.12 14.71 1.71
CA SER A 197 -5.94 14.00 2.71
C SER A 197 -6.09 12.53 2.30
N ALA A 198 -6.29 12.24 1.01
CA ALA A 198 -6.41 10.86 0.54
C ALA A 198 -5.10 10.07 0.67
N VAL A 199 -3.96 10.72 0.39
CA VAL A 199 -2.63 10.17 0.65
C VAL A 199 -2.48 9.83 2.14
N ILE A 200 -2.75 10.78 3.05
CA ILE A 200 -2.58 10.55 4.49
C ILE A 200 -3.51 9.47 5.01
N ILE A 201 -4.78 9.46 4.60
CA ILE A 201 -5.76 8.44 4.99
C ILE A 201 -5.28 7.05 4.53
N SER A 202 -4.91 6.89 3.27
CA SER A 202 -4.42 5.61 2.73
C SER A 202 -3.13 5.15 3.42
N SER A 203 -2.21 6.07 3.70
CA SER A 203 -0.93 5.74 4.34
C SER A 203 -1.12 5.37 5.81
N LEU A 204 -2.00 6.07 6.53
CA LEU A 204 -2.35 5.72 7.91
C LEU A 204 -2.99 4.33 7.97
N TYR A 205 -3.93 4.03 7.07
CA TYR A 205 -4.51 2.69 6.96
C TYR A 205 -3.44 1.61 6.78
N PHE A 206 -2.50 1.83 5.85
CA PHE A 206 -1.42 0.89 5.58
C PHE A 206 -0.46 0.72 6.78
N GLY A 207 -0.11 1.83 7.43
CA GLY A 207 0.72 1.81 8.64
C GLY A 207 0.05 1.10 9.81
N LEU A 208 -1.22 1.39 10.07
CA LEU A 208 -1.99 0.78 11.16
C LEU A 208 -2.08 -0.75 11.01
N GLY A 209 -2.07 -1.26 9.78
CA GLY A 209 -1.96 -2.69 9.48
C GLY A 209 -0.78 -3.38 10.17
N HIS A 210 0.36 -2.69 10.27
CA HIS A 210 1.57 -3.21 10.91
C HIS A 210 1.58 -2.96 12.43
N LEU A 211 0.87 -1.93 12.88
CA LEU A 211 0.68 -1.69 14.31
C LEU A 211 -0.20 -2.77 14.97
N ALA A 212 -1.01 -3.49 14.18
CA ALA A 212 -1.81 -4.62 14.66
C ALA A 212 -0.95 -5.73 15.29
N TYR A 213 0.34 -5.84 14.93
CA TYR A 213 1.27 -6.78 15.55
C TYR A 213 1.58 -6.47 17.03
N LEU A 214 1.19 -5.30 17.55
CA LEU A 214 1.18 -5.06 19.01
C LEU A 214 0.25 -6.03 19.76
N LEU A 215 -0.75 -6.60 19.08
CA LEU A 215 -1.63 -7.61 19.65
C LEU A 215 -0.92 -8.96 19.83
N ASP A 216 0.12 -9.24 19.02
CA ASP A 216 0.86 -10.50 19.03
C ASP A 216 2.03 -10.49 20.01
N ALA A 217 2.69 -9.34 20.20
CA ALA A 217 3.70 -9.16 21.25
C ALA A 217 3.93 -7.68 21.61
N VAL A 218 4.09 -7.39 22.90
CA VAL A 218 4.41 -6.05 23.42
C VAL A 218 5.87 -5.75 23.10
N ALA A 219 6.11 -5.18 21.93
CA ALA A 219 7.41 -4.71 21.48
C ALA A 219 7.31 -3.27 20.93
N TRP A 220 8.41 -2.54 20.96
CA TRP A 220 8.51 -1.24 20.28
C TRP A 220 8.55 -1.37 18.76
N TYR A 221 8.86 -2.57 18.28
CA TYR A 221 9.11 -2.84 16.87
C TYR A 221 7.89 -2.58 15.94
N PRO A 222 6.65 -2.98 16.30
CA PRO A 222 5.46 -2.59 15.54
C PRO A 222 5.27 -1.07 15.35
N VAL A 223 5.74 -0.23 16.29
CA VAL A 223 5.69 1.24 16.14
C VAL A 223 6.68 1.70 15.07
N ILE A 224 7.85 1.08 15.00
CA ILE A 224 8.86 1.37 13.97
C ILE A 224 8.35 0.94 12.60
N LEU A 225 7.77 -0.27 12.51
CA LEU A 225 7.11 -0.75 11.29
C LEU A 225 5.96 0.16 10.86
N PHE A 226 5.13 0.63 11.78
CA PHE A 226 4.09 1.62 11.50
C PHE A 226 4.69 2.88 10.86
N MET A 227 5.74 3.45 11.46
CA MET A 227 6.36 4.67 10.95
C MET A 227 6.99 4.47 9.57
N GLU A 228 7.69 3.37 9.38
CA GLU A 228 8.30 2.99 8.10
C GLU A 228 7.25 2.86 7.00
N THR A 229 6.24 2.02 7.24
CA THR A 229 5.18 1.73 6.27
C THR A 229 4.27 2.93 6.04
N PHE A 230 4.08 3.82 7.02
CA PHE A 230 3.40 5.09 6.85
C PHE A 230 4.16 6.02 5.88
N ILE A 231 5.48 6.15 6.05
CA ILE A 231 6.32 6.99 5.18
C ILE A 231 6.35 6.42 3.75
N VAL A 232 6.58 5.11 3.61
CA VAL A 232 6.50 4.41 2.31
C VAL A 232 5.10 4.57 1.70
N GLY A 233 4.06 4.45 2.54
CA GLY A 233 2.67 4.86 2.31
C GLY A 233 2.56 6.12 1.47
N ILE A 234 3.08 7.21 2.03
CA ILE A 234 3.00 8.55 1.45
C ILE A 234 3.71 8.60 0.10
N ILE A 235 4.92 8.03 0.02
CA ILE A 235 5.74 8.04 -1.20
C ILE A 235 5.00 7.32 -2.34
N LEU A 236 4.49 6.11 -2.10
CA LEU A 236 3.81 5.31 -3.11
C LEU A 236 2.48 5.94 -3.52
N ALA A 237 1.68 6.45 -2.57
CA ALA A 237 0.42 7.11 -2.89
C ALA A 237 0.63 8.39 -3.72
N LEU A 238 1.62 9.22 -3.37
CA LEU A 238 2.01 10.37 -4.19
C LEU A 238 2.46 9.96 -5.59
N PHE A 239 3.24 8.90 -5.70
CA PHE A 239 3.70 8.38 -6.99
C PHE A 239 2.50 7.98 -7.86
N VAL A 240 1.59 7.16 -7.33
CA VAL A 240 0.40 6.68 -8.05
C VAL A 240 -0.51 7.84 -8.45
N LEU A 241 -0.76 8.81 -7.58
CA LEU A 241 -1.61 9.96 -7.91
C LEU A 241 -1.00 10.85 -9.00
N ARG A 242 0.33 11.01 -9.04
CA ARG A 242 1.02 11.83 -10.05
C ARG A 242 1.22 11.12 -11.38
N LYS A 243 1.65 9.85 -11.35
CA LYS A 243 1.99 9.08 -12.56
C LYS A 243 0.81 8.30 -13.12
N LYS A 244 -0.24 8.09 -12.31
CA LYS A 244 -1.41 7.25 -12.63
C LYS A 244 -1.00 5.83 -13.06
N TRP A 245 0.06 5.30 -12.45
CA TRP A 245 0.59 3.96 -12.69
C TRP A 245 0.77 3.23 -11.36
N ILE A 246 0.21 2.02 -11.25
CA ILE A 246 0.31 1.21 -10.03
C ILE A 246 1.35 0.09 -10.13
N LEU A 247 1.68 -0.37 -11.35
CA LEU A 247 2.66 -1.45 -11.53
C LEU A 247 4.04 -1.15 -10.92
N PRO A 248 4.60 0.09 -11.00
CA PRO A 248 5.89 0.38 -10.37
C PRO A 248 5.88 0.15 -8.87
N VAL A 249 4.79 0.51 -8.18
CA VAL A 249 4.69 0.35 -6.73
C VAL A 249 4.50 -1.13 -6.35
N ILE A 250 3.76 -1.90 -7.15
CA ILE A 250 3.63 -3.36 -6.97
C ILE A 250 4.99 -4.05 -7.11
N ILE A 251 5.76 -3.72 -8.15
CA ILE A 251 7.10 -4.30 -8.36
C ILE A 251 8.01 -3.98 -7.18
N ALA A 252 8.07 -2.71 -6.77
CA ALA A 252 8.95 -2.27 -5.70
C ALA A 252 8.62 -2.96 -4.37
N HIS A 253 7.34 -3.04 -4.04
CA HIS A 253 6.84 -3.70 -2.84
C HIS A 253 7.11 -5.22 -2.88
N ALA A 254 6.79 -5.90 -3.99
CA ALA A 254 7.06 -7.33 -4.12
C ALA A 254 8.55 -7.67 -3.98
N LEU A 255 9.43 -6.90 -4.64
CA LEU A 255 10.88 -7.11 -4.55
C LEU A 255 11.40 -6.91 -3.12
N ASN A 256 10.90 -5.90 -2.41
CA ASN A 256 11.20 -5.71 -1.00
C ASN A 256 10.84 -6.95 -0.19
N ASN A 257 9.58 -7.39 -0.29
CA ASN A 257 9.11 -8.49 0.53
C ASN A 257 9.78 -9.82 0.17
N ILE A 258 10.26 -10.00 -1.06
CA ILE A 258 11.08 -11.17 -1.44
C ILE A 258 12.42 -11.15 -0.71
N VAL A 259 13.07 -9.98 -0.62
CA VAL A 259 14.34 -9.82 0.12
C VAL A 259 14.12 -10.01 1.62
N SER A 260 13.04 -9.44 2.16
CA SER A 260 12.62 -9.63 3.56
C SER A 260 12.31 -11.11 3.85
N ALA A 261 11.56 -11.78 2.98
CA ALA A 261 11.25 -13.21 3.08
C ALA A 261 12.52 -14.08 3.04
N HIS A 262 13.47 -13.77 2.15
CA HIS A 262 14.77 -14.43 2.12
C HIS A 262 15.55 -14.22 3.42
N THR A 263 15.50 -13.01 3.99
CA THR A 263 16.13 -12.70 5.28
C THR A 263 15.54 -13.56 6.40
N ILE A 264 14.21 -13.64 6.49
CA ILE A 264 13.48 -14.45 7.48
C ILE A 264 13.76 -15.94 7.30
N TRP A 265 13.66 -16.45 6.07
CA TRP A 265 13.94 -17.86 5.77
C TRP A 265 15.37 -18.22 6.17
N SER A 266 16.35 -17.40 5.80
CA SER A 266 17.76 -17.60 6.16
C SER A 266 17.96 -17.62 7.68
N PHE A 267 17.28 -16.73 8.42
CA PHE A 267 17.31 -16.72 9.88
C PHE A 267 16.80 -18.03 10.49
N TRP A 268 15.70 -18.59 9.97
CA TRP A 268 15.19 -19.90 10.39
C TRP A 268 16.14 -21.06 10.07
N GLN A 269 16.94 -20.93 9.01
CA GLN A 269 18.01 -21.88 8.68
C GLN A 269 19.29 -21.69 9.52
N GLY A 270 19.26 -20.82 10.54
CA GLY A 270 20.41 -20.57 11.42
C GLY A 270 21.50 -19.69 10.80
N ILE A 271 21.23 -19.05 9.65
CA ILE A 271 22.18 -18.13 9.02
C ILE A 271 22.12 -16.79 9.76
N SER A 272 23.28 -16.34 10.25
CA SER A 272 23.36 -15.07 10.96
C SER A 272 23.11 -13.88 10.03
N PHE A 273 22.54 -12.81 10.58
CA PHE A 273 22.26 -11.61 9.79
C PHE A 273 23.54 -10.99 9.20
N GLN A 274 24.70 -11.11 9.86
CA GLN A 274 25.96 -10.64 9.28
C GLN A 274 26.25 -11.29 7.93
N ILE A 275 26.00 -12.61 7.80
CA ILE A 275 26.19 -13.33 6.53
C ILE A 275 25.20 -12.82 5.49
N ILE A 276 23.93 -12.61 5.86
CA ILE A 276 22.90 -12.06 4.96
C ILE A 276 23.29 -10.66 4.47
N ILE A 277 23.85 -9.81 5.34
CA ILE A 277 24.36 -8.50 4.94
C ILE A 277 25.42 -8.63 3.83
N PHE A 278 26.41 -9.50 4.02
CA PHE A 278 27.52 -9.66 3.08
C PHE A 278 27.09 -10.25 1.73
N PHE A 279 26.19 -11.25 1.74
CA PHE A 279 25.85 -11.99 0.52
C PHE A 279 24.57 -11.52 -0.16
N VAL A 280 23.71 -10.75 0.51
CA VAL A 280 22.44 -10.25 -0.05
C VAL A 280 22.45 -8.73 -0.11
N TYR A 281 22.50 -8.04 1.02
CA TYR A 281 22.32 -6.58 1.05
C TYR A 281 23.46 -5.81 0.38
N ILE A 282 24.73 -6.12 0.67
CA ILE A 282 25.87 -5.42 0.06
C ILE A 282 25.84 -5.56 -1.48
N PRO A 283 25.70 -6.76 -2.06
CA PRO A 283 25.54 -6.90 -3.51
C PRO A 283 24.35 -6.11 -4.06
N LEU A 284 23.19 -6.15 -3.40
CA LEU A 284 22.02 -5.39 -3.84
C LEU A 284 22.23 -3.87 -3.75
N PHE A 285 22.95 -3.37 -2.74
CA PHE A 285 23.31 -1.95 -2.66
C PHE A 285 24.27 -1.55 -3.78
N ILE A 286 25.27 -2.38 -4.10
CA ILE A 286 26.18 -2.14 -5.22
C ILE A 286 25.39 -2.07 -6.54
N ILE A 287 24.51 -3.04 -6.77
CA ILE A 287 23.63 -3.06 -7.96
C ILE A 287 22.74 -1.81 -7.97
N GLY A 288 22.16 -1.44 -6.84
CA GLY A 288 21.30 -0.27 -6.71
C GLY A 288 22.02 1.04 -7.03
N VAL A 289 23.23 1.24 -6.50
CA VAL A 289 24.06 2.42 -6.80
C VAL A 289 24.42 2.48 -8.28
N LEU A 290 24.84 1.36 -8.87
CA LEU A 290 25.14 1.29 -10.30
C LEU A 290 23.90 1.58 -11.14
N PHE A 291 22.77 0.97 -10.80
CA PHE A 291 21.49 1.17 -11.49
C PHE A 291 21.04 2.63 -11.44
N VAL A 292 21.04 3.27 -10.26
CA VAL A 292 20.65 4.66 -10.10
C VAL A 292 21.59 5.58 -10.87
N THR A 293 22.90 5.31 -10.83
CA THR A 293 23.91 6.08 -11.58
C THR A 293 23.64 6.00 -13.08
N VAL A 294 23.41 4.79 -13.61
CA VAL A 294 23.07 4.59 -15.03
C VAL A 294 21.76 5.29 -15.40
N CYS A 295 20.75 5.24 -14.53
CA CYS A 295 19.48 5.95 -14.76
C CYS A 295 19.69 7.46 -14.82
N LEU A 296 20.47 8.04 -13.91
CA LEU A 296 20.77 9.48 -13.88
C LEU A 296 21.65 9.94 -15.05
N LEU A 297 22.51 9.06 -15.58
CA LEU A 297 23.36 9.40 -16.72
C LEU A 297 22.64 9.24 -18.07
N LEU A 298 21.78 8.24 -18.21
CA LEU A 298 21.24 7.82 -19.52
C LEU A 298 19.74 8.07 -19.70
N VAL A 299 18.96 8.16 -18.63
CA VAL A 299 17.48 8.17 -18.71
C VAL A 299 16.85 9.41 -18.11
N TRP A 300 17.32 9.84 -16.94
CA TRP A 300 16.78 10.96 -16.20
C TRP A 300 17.84 12.02 -16.02
N ASP A 301 17.61 13.22 -16.56
CA ASP A 301 18.43 14.37 -16.14
C ASP A 301 18.26 14.59 -14.63
N PHE A 302 19.37 14.85 -13.94
CA PHE A 302 19.41 15.12 -12.50
C PHE A 302 18.46 16.25 -12.10
N SER A 303 18.26 17.24 -12.99
CA SER A 303 17.29 18.31 -12.83
C SER A 303 15.87 17.79 -12.60
N SER A 304 15.44 16.80 -13.41
CA SER A 304 14.12 16.18 -13.35
C SER A 304 13.94 15.35 -12.08
N PHE A 305 14.99 14.67 -11.62
CA PHE A 305 14.97 13.92 -10.36
C PHE A 305 14.79 14.86 -9.16
N ARG A 306 15.60 15.93 -9.09
CA ARG A 306 15.50 16.95 -8.04
C ARG A 306 14.14 17.65 -8.03
N GLU A 307 13.63 17.98 -9.20
CA GLU A 307 12.29 18.56 -9.35
C GLU A 307 11.22 17.58 -8.86
N GLY A 308 11.34 16.30 -9.18
CA GLY A 308 10.46 15.23 -8.70
C GLY A 308 10.34 15.19 -7.18
N LEU A 309 11.48 15.21 -6.49
CA LEU A 309 11.58 15.25 -5.02
C LEU A 309 11.02 16.55 -4.43
N SER A 310 11.43 17.69 -4.98
CA SER A 310 10.96 19.02 -4.55
C SER A 310 9.43 19.12 -4.67
N ASN A 311 8.88 18.66 -5.79
CA ASN A 311 7.44 18.64 -6.03
C ASN A 311 6.73 17.72 -5.03
N GLY A 312 7.28 16.53 -4.74
CA GLY A 312 6.71 15.62 -3.74
C GLY A 312 6.67 16.23 -2.33
N PHE A 313 7.77 16.86 -1.92
CA PHE A 313 7.86 17.54 -0.62
C PHE A 313 6.95 18.78 -0.54
N SER A 314 6.87 19.55 -1.62
CA SER A 314 5.96 20.70 -1.73
C SER A 314 4.50 20.25 -1.58
N MET A 315 4.10 19.17 -2.27
CA MET A 315 2.78 18.56 -2.12
C MET A 315 2.54 18.07 -0.70
N PHE A 316 3.48 17.37 -0.07
CA PHE A 316 3.31 16.96 1.32
C PHE A 316 3.09 18.15 2.26
N LYS A 317 3.83 19.24 2.06
CA LYS A 317 3.65 20.48 2.83
C LYS A 317 2.27 21.11 2.64
N THR A 318 1.60 20.93 1.50
CA THR A 318 0.25 21.50 1.32
C THR A 318 -0.78 20.85 2.24
N TYR A 319 -0.53 19.64 2.76
CA TYR A 319 -1.38 19.01 3.79
C TYR A 319 -1.48 19.83 5.08
N PHE A 320 -0.43 20.57 5.44
CA PHE A 320 -0.43 21.42 6.63
C PHE A 320 -0.74 22.88 6.33
N LYS A 321 -0.90 23.24 5.04
CA LYS A 321 -1.21 24.61 4.63
C LYS A 321 -2.72 24.81 4.54
N ARG A 322 -3.12 26.08 4.67
CA ARG A 322 -4.48 26.55 4.36
C ARG A 322 -4.71 26.34 2.86
N ASP A 323 -5.74 25.58 2.53
CA ASP A 323 -6.04 25.16 1.17
C ASP A 323 -6.29 26.39 0.28
N SER A 324 -5.40 26.66 -0.67
CA SER A 324 -5.57 27.78 -1.61
C SER A 324 -6.18 27.34 -2.96
N GLY A 325 -6.38 26.03 -3.16
CA GLY A 325 -6.68 25.44 -4.46
C GLY A 325 -8.13 24.96 -4.65
N GLU A 326 -8.66 24.14 -3.74
CA GLU A 326 -9.95 23.44 -3.97
C GLU A 326 -11.18 24.13 -3.37
N LEU A 327 -10.97 25.10 -2.48
CA LEU A 327 -12.01 25.74 -1.69
C LEU A 327 -12.42 27.13 -2.19
N LYS A 328 -11.90 27.54 -3.35
CA LYS A 328 -12.14 28.88 -3.90
C LYS A 328 -13.53 29.10 -4.51
N ARG A 329 -14.38 28.07 -4.62
CA ARG A 329 -15.63 28.24 -5.35
C ARG A 329 -16.68 29.06 -4.61
N ASP A 330 -16.75 29.04 -3.28
CA ASP A 330 -17.64 29.93 -2.53
C ASP A 330 -17.24 30.03 -1.03
N SER A 331 -16.95 31.25 -0.56
CA SER A 331 -16.90 31.69 0.85
C SER A 331 -15.63 31.45 1.71
N LYS A 332 -15.18 32.56 2.32
CA LYS A 332 -14.33 32.79 3.51
C LYS A 332 -12.95 32.11 3.61
N GLU A 333 -11.99 32.88 4.11
CA GLU A 333 -10.67 32.39 4.51
C GLU A 333 -10.80 31.15 5.42
N ILE A 334 -10.21 30.04 4.97
CA ILE A 334 -10.07 28.82 5.79
C ILE A 334 -9.29 29.17 7.05
N THR A 335 -9.88 28.92 8.20
CA THR A 335 -9.22 29.21 9.48
C THR A 335 -8.22 28.11 9.83
N THR A 336 -7.24 28.41 10.69
CA THR A 336 -6.36 27.37 11.27
C THR A 336 -7.17 26.24 11.93
N GLY A 337 -8.32 26.58 12.51
CA GLY A 337 -9.23 25.61 13.13
C GLY A 337 -9.89 24.66 12.14
N ASP A 338 -10.05 25.05 10.88
CA ASP A 338 -10.61 24.17 9.83
C ASP A 338 -9.54 23.20 9.31
N THR A 339 -8.29 23.65 9.14
CA THR A 339 -7.16 22.77 8.80
C THR A 339 -6.93 21.71 9.89
N PHE A 340 -6.92 22.11 11.16
CA PHE A 340 -6.78 21.16 12.27
C PHE A 340 -7.95 20.17 12.32
N PHE A 341 -9.17 20.66 12.12
CA PHE A 341 -10.36 19.80 12.06
C PHE A 341 -10.29 18.79 10.90
N ARG A 342 -9.83 19.21 9.70
CA ARG A 342 -9.57 18.30 8.57
C ARG A 342 -8.63 17.19 8.96
N ILE A 343 -7.47 17.52 9.56
CA ILE A 343 -6.46 16.53 9.96
C ILE A 343 -7.05 15.51 10.95
N ILE A 344 -7.80 15.98 11.96
CA ILE A 344 -8.47 15.08 12.92
C ILE A 344 -9.47 14.15 12.20
N ILE A 345 -10.31 14.69 11.33
CA ILE A 345 -11.30 13.89 10.59
C ILE A 345 -10.60 12.88 9.68
N ASP A 346 -9.52 13.26 9.00
CA ASP A 346 -8.75 12.36 8.15
C ASP A 346 -8.16 11.20 8.98
N ILE A 347 -7.64 11.47 10.19
CA ILE A 347 -7.16 10.43 11.13
C ILE A 347 -8.31 9.50 11.56
N ILE A 348 -9.45 10.06 11.97
CA ILE A 348 -10.62 9.27 12.38
C ILE A 348 -11.06 8.35 11.25
N ILE A 349 -11.12 8.87 10.03
CA ILE A 349 -11.52 8.11 8.85
C ILE A 349 -10.51 7.00 8.56
N ALA A 350 -9.21 7.27 8.63
CA ALA A 350 -8.19 6.24 8.48
C ALA A 350 -8.34 5.11 9.50
N ILE A 351 -8.63 5.43 10.77
CA ILE A 351 -8.90 4.44 11.81
C ILE A 351 -10.15 3.63 11.50
N LEU A 352 -11.25 4.27 11.07
CA LEU A 352 -12.47 3.56 10.69
C LEU A 352 -12.24 2.62 9.50
N ILE A 353 -11.47 3.05 8.50
CA ILE A 353 -11.08 2.21 7.37
C ILE A 353 -10.21 1.05 7.83
N PHE A 354 -9.27 1.28 8.75
CA PHE A 354 -8.44 0.22 9.33
C PHE A 354 -9.28 -0.83 10.05
N LEU A 355 -10.23 -0.42 10.89
CA LEU A 355 -11.15 -1.34 11.56
C LEU A 355 -11.97 -2.18 10.56
N MET A 356 -12.45 -1.56 9.47
CA MET A 356 -13.08 -2.27 8.37
C MET A 356 -12.11 -3.21 7.64
N GLY A 357 -10.84 -2.81 7.50
CA GLY A 357 -9.78 -3.58 6.87
C GLY A 357 -9.50 -4.91 7.55
N LEU A 358 -9.77 -5.02 8.84
CA LEU A 358 -9.69 -6.28 9.57
C LEU A 358 -10.62 -7.36 8.97
N LEU A 359 -11.74 -6.98 8.35
CA LEU A 359 -12.61 -7.92 7.65
C LEU A 359 -11.91 -8.56 6.45
N ILE A 360 -11.21 -7.76 5.64
CA ILE A 360 -10.53 -8.26 4.44
C ILE A 360 -9.11 -8.75 4.72
N ALA A 361 -8.67 -8.75 5.99
CA ALA A 361 -7.41 -9.32 6.44
C ALA A 361 -7.46 -10.84 6.63
N ILE A 362 -8.69 -11.39 6.74
CA ILE A 362 -9.02 -12.81 6.95
C ILE A 362 -8.39 -13.73 5.90
#